data_AF-A0A8T3ZP76-F1
#
_entry.id   AF-A0A8T3ZP76-F1
#
_cell.length_a   1.000
_cell.length_b   1.000
_cell.length_c   1.000
_cell.angle_alpha   90.00
_cell.angle_beta   90.00
_cell.angle_gamma   90.00
#
_symmetry.space_group_name_H-M   'P 1'
#
loop_
_entity.id
_entity.type
_entity.pdbx_description
1 polymer ?
#
loop_
_entity_poly.entity_id
_entity_poly.type
_entity_poly.pdbx_seq_one_letter_code
_entity_poly.pdbx_strand_id
1 'polypeptide(L)'
;IFFMSLLNSRTPVWITGMQAKGALAIQQADLEPIPVGYLVVEPGMKVGKVGKATLIKQKEHRKAAAYALAAQYFGMRFVYLEAGSGATKPVPPEMVMAVSSAVDIPIIVGGGLKTPEAVVQRLVAGADIIVTGTVIEKDFEKLRKIISEINKFKRRS
;
A
#
# COMPACT_ATOMS: atom_id res chain seq x y z
N ILE A 1 -1.17 -14.54 5.55
CA ILE A 1 0.00 -13.71 5.15
C ILE A 1 -0.33 -12.92 3.88
N PHE A 2 0.07 -11.64 3.78
CA PHE A 2 0.02 -10.93 2.50
C PHE A 2 1.03 -11.54 1.53
N PHE A 3 0.50 -12.24 0.53
CA PHE A 3 1.26 -12.85 -0.56
C PHE A 3 1.41 -11.82 -1.68
N MET A 4 2.43 -10.98 -1.53
CA MET A 4 2.60 -9.77 -2.33
C MET A 4 3.39 -10.02 -3.61
N SER A 5 2.99 -9.35 -4.70
CA SER A 5 3.80 -9.22 -5.93
C SER A 5 4.18 -7.75 -6.14
N LEU A 6 5.47 -7.44 -6.29
CA LEU A 6 5.94 -6.08 -6.56
C LEU A 6 5.77 -5.76 -8.06
N LEU A 7 4.58 -5.30 -8.45
CA LEU A 7 4.17 -5.24 -9.86
C LEU A 7 4.99 -4.26 -10.69
N ASN A 8 5.47 -3.17 -10.09
CA ASN A 8 6.34 -2.21 -10.76
C ASN A 8 7.84 -2.49 -10.56
N SER A 9 8.23 -3.71 -10.22
CA SER A 9 9.64 -4.13 -10.23
C SER A 9 10.18 -4.25 -11.66
N ARG A 10 11.48 -3.96 -11.82
CA ARG A 10 12.20 -4.21 -13.09
C ARG A 10 12.74 -5.65 -13.20
N THR A 11 12.52 -6.51 -12.21
CA THR A 11 13.03 -7.87 -12.22
C THR A 11 11.95 -8.89 -11.84
N PRO A 12 11.82 -9.98 -12.60
CA PRO A 12 10.86 -11.05 -12.29
C PRO A 12 11.05 -11.66 -10.90
N VAL A 13 12.26 -11.58 -10.34
CA VAL A 13 12.58 -12.06 -8.99
C VAL A 13 11.62 -11.50 -7.94
N TRP A 14 11.22 -10.23 -8.04
CA TRP A 14 10.31 -9.61 -7.07
C TRP A 14 8.83 -9.66 -7.48
N ILE A 15 8.55 -10.03 -8.73
CA ILE A 15 7.18 -10.14 -9.24
C ILE A 15 6.62 -11.54 -8.93
N THR A 16 7.38 -12.60 -9.26
CA THR A 16 6.96 -13.99 -9.06
C THR A 16 8.06 -14.91 -8.52
N GLY A 17 9.34 -14.57 -8.68
CA GLY A 17 10.44 -15.47 -8.33
C GLY A 17 10.52 -15.81 -6.84
N MET A 18 10.51 -14.80 -5.97
CA MET A 18 10.54 -15.01 -4.51
C MET A 18 9.24 -15.61 -3.98
N GLN A 19 8.13 -15.27 -4.61
CA GLN A 19 6.80 -15.80 -4.32
C GLN A 19 6.78 -17.31 -4.59
N ALA A 20 7.25 -17.74 -5.76
CA ALA A 20 7.37 -19.16 -6.10
C ALA A 20 8.33 -19.90 -5.16
N LYS A 21 9.47 -19.29 -4.81
CA LYS A 21 10.43 -19.87 -3.86
C LYS A 21 9.83 -20.11 -2.47
N GLY A 22 8.94 -19.23 -2.01
CA GLY A 22 8.31 -19.32 -0.69
C GLY A 22 6.98 -20.08 -0.64
N ALA A 23 6.34 -20.34 -1.79
CA ALA A 23 4.97 -20.85 -1.85
C ALA A 23 4.79 -22.21 -1.14
N LEU A 24 5.70 -23.17 -1.38
CA LEU A 24 5.61 -24.48 -0.73
C LEU A 24 5.78 -24.40 0.79
N ALA A 25 6.66 -23.53 1.29
CA ALA A 25 6.84 -23.32 2.72
C ALA A 25 5.57 -22.72 3.37
N ILE A 26 4.90 -21.79 2.68
CA ILE A 26 3.63 -21.21 3.13
C ILE A 26 2.54 -22.28 3.21
N GLN A 27 2.46 -23.15 2.20
CA GLN A 27 1.52 -24.26 2.18
C GLN A 27 1.78 -25.25 3.32
N GLN A 28 3.04 -25.64 3.54
CA GLN A 28 3.43 -26.56 4.63
C GLN A 28 3.16 -25.97 6.01
N ALA A 29 3.26 -24.64 6.14
CA ALA A 29 2.98 -23.93 7.37
C ALA A 29 1.47 -23.66 7.59
N ASP A 30 0.59 -24.11 6.68
CA ASP A 30 -0.87 -23.89 6.71
C ASP A 30 -1.25 -22.41 6.88
N LEU A 31 -0.48 -21.51 6.25
CA LEU A 31 -0.72 -20.08 6.30
C LEU A 31 -1.58 -19.63 5.12
N GLU A 32 -2.71 -18.97 5.39
CA GLU A 32 -3.57 -18.42 4.33
C GLU A 32 -2.80 -17.38 3.47
N PRO A 33 -2.63 -17.58 2.15
CA PRO A 33 -2.08 -16.57 1.27
C PRO A 33 -3.16 -15.58 0.83
N ILE A 34 -2.97 -14.30 1.14
CA ILE A 34 -3.83 -13.21 0.69
C ILE A 34 -3.12 -12.51 -0.48
N PRO A 35 -3.58 -12.65 -1.74
CA PRO A 35 -2.88 -12.11 -2.90
C PRO A 35 -3.00 -10.58 -2.95
N VAL A 36 -1.86 -9.89 -3.01
CA VAL A 36 -1.80 -8.41 -2.97
C VAL A 36 -0.90 -7.88 -4.09
N GLY A 37 -1.41 -6.93 -4.88
CA GLY A 37 -0.62 -6.15 -5.82
C GLY A 37 0.11 -5.03 -5.10
N TYR A 38 1.44 -5.07 -5.06
CA TYR A 38 2.25 -4.11 -4.31
C TYR A 38 2.91 -3.10 -5.26
N LEU A 39 2.60 -1.82 -5.06
CA LEU A 39 3.02 -0.71 -5.92
C LEU A 39 3.85 0.29 -5.14
N VAL A 40 5.08 0.52 -5.59
CA VAL A 40 5.98 1.48 -4.93
C VAL A 40 5.89 2.84 -5.62
N VAL A 41 5.47 3.84 -4.86
CA VAL A 41 5.35 5.24 -5.22
C VAL A 41 6.58 6.00 -4.68
N GLU A 42 7.00 7.05 -5.38
CA GLU A 42 8.06 7.94 -4.88
C GLU A 42 7.75 8.45 -3.46
N PRO A 43 8.73 8.51 -2.55
CA PRO A 43 10.16 8.29 -2.77
C PRO A 43 10.62 6.82 -2.78
N GLY A 44 9.75 5.88 -2.42
CA GLY A 44 10.00 4.42 -2.44
C GLY A 44 11.02 3.91 -1.43
N MET A 45 11.87 4.77 -0.87
CA MET A 45 12.82 4.48 0.21
C MET A 45 13.63 3.19 -0.05
N LYS A 46 13.89 2.39 0.99
CA LYS A 46 14.66 1.14 0.88
C LYS A 46 13.92 0.08 0.05
N VAL A 47 12.59 0.01 0.16
CA VAL A 47 11.79 -1.01 -0.56
C VAL A 47 11.88 -0.82 -2.07
N GLY A 48 11.84 0.41 -2.57
CA GLY A 48 12.03 0.71 -3.98
C GLY A 48 13.44 0.36 -4.49
N LYS A 49 14.47 0.65 -3.68
CA LYS A 49 15.87 0.33 -4.02
C LYS A 49 16.12 -1.17 -4.10
N VAL A 50 15.77 -1.92 -3.05
CA VAL A 50 15.99 -3.38 -2.97
C VAL A 50 15.10 -4.11 -3.97
N GLY A 51 13.83 -3.72 -4.06
CA GLY A 51 12.85 -4.25 -5.00
C GLY A 51 13.11 -3.87 -6.46
N LYS A 52 14.15 -3.07 -6.74
CA LYS A 52 14.49 -2.56 -8.08
C LYS A 52 13.28 -1.96 -8.80
N ALA A 53 12.41 -1.27 -8.07
CA ALA A 53 11.15 -0.75 -8.58
C ALA A 53 11.37 0.43 -9.53
N THR A 54 10.59 0.46 -10.62
CA THR A 54 10.34 1.68 -11.39
C THR A 54 9.28 2.45 -10.63
N LEU A 55 9.72 3.38 -9.77
CA LEU A 55 8.84 4.14 -8.89
C LEU A 55 7.75 4.84 -9.71
N ILE A 56 6.51 4.75 -9.23
CA ILE A 56 5.42 5.57 -9.76
C ILE A 56 5.62 6.97 -9.19
N LYS A 57 5.75 7.97 -10.07
CA LYS A 57 5.95 9.34 -9.61
C LYS A 57 4.71 9.84 -8.91
N GLN A 58 4.88 10.76 -7.97
CA GLN A 58 3.77 11.34 -7.19
C GLN A 58 2.63 11.90 -8.05
N LYS A 59 2.93 12.42 -9.26
CA LYS A 59 1.92 12.97 -10.19
C LYS A 59 1.37 11.95 -11.21
N GLU A 60 1.90 10.72 -11.24
CA GLU A 60 1.53 9.68 -12.22
C GLU A 60 0.28 8.89 -11.76
N HIS A 61 -0.81 9.59 -11.42
CA HIS A 61 -1.98 8.96 -10.79
C HIS A 61 -2.64 7.90 -11.71
N ARG A 62 -2.74 8.20 -13.01
CA ARG A 62 -3.27 7.25 -14.01
C ARG A 62 -2.45 5.97 -14.12
N LYS A 63 -1.13 6.06 -13.91
CA LYS A 63 -0.24 4.90 -13.94
C LYS A 63 -0.48 4.02 -12.72
N ALA A 64 -0.64 4.60 -11.53
CA ALA A 64 -1.02 3.85 -10.33
C ALA A 64 -2.36 3.12 -10.54
N ALA A 65 -3.37 3.81 -11.06
CA ALA A 65 -4.67 3.22 -11.37
C ALA A 65 -4.56 2.06 -12.39
N ALA A 66 -3.78 2.22 -13.45
CA ALA A 66 -3.56 1.16 -14.44
C ALA A 66 -2.91 -0.10 -13.83
N TYR A 67 -1.91 0.07 -12.96
CA TYR A 67 -1.30 -1.05 -12.26
C TYR A 67 -2.26 -1.71 -11.25
N ALA A 68 -3.08 -0.93 -10.57
CA ALA A 68 -4.08 -1.45 -9.63
C ALA A 68 -5.16 -2.25 -10.36
N LEU A 69 -5.64 -1.77 -11.51
CA LEU A 69 -6.54 -2.51 -12.39
C LEU A 69 -5.92 -3.82 -12.88
N ALA A 70 -4.65 -3.80 -13.30
CA ALA A 70 -3.94 -5.02 -13.67
C ALA A 70 -3.88 -6.01 -12.50
N ALA A 71 -3.63 -5.53 -11.26
CA ALA A 71 -3.67 -6.38 -10.07
C ALA A 71 -5.04 -7.04 -9.88
N GLN A 72 -6.13 -6.27 -9.99
CA GLN A 72 -7.50 -6.78 -9.92
C GLN A 72 -7.76 -7.84 -11.00
N TYR A 73 -7.39 -7.57 -12.25
CA TYR A 73 -7.60 -8.52 -13.35
C TYR A 73 -6.75 -9.79 -13.24
N PHE A 74 -5.62 -9.74 -12.56
CA PHE A 74 -4.86 -10.93 -12.16
C PHE A 74 -5.46 -11.68 -10.97
N GLY A 75 -6.61 -11.26 -10.45
CA GLY A 75 -7.30 -11.92 -9.34
C GLY A 75 -6.71 -11.58 -7.96
N MET A 76 -5.91 -10.51 -7.85
CA MET A 76 -5.43 -10.05 -6.54
C MET A 76 -6.59 -9.45 -5.77
N ARG A 77 -6.67 -9.77 -4.47
CA ARG A 77 -7.78 -9.35 -3.60
C ARG A 77 -7.56 -7.97 -2.98
N PHE A 78 -6.34 -7.42 -3.10
CA PHE A 78 -5.96 -6.10 -2.57
C PHE A 78 -4.93 -5.43 -3.47
N VAL A 79 -4.89 -4.10 -3.46
CA VAL A 79 -3.77 -3.31 -3.95
C VAL A 79 -3.14 -2.53 -2.81
N TYR A 80 -1.82 -2.46 -2.77
CA TYR A 80 -1.07 -1.73 -1.76
C TYR A 80 -0.25 -0.63 -2.44
N LEU A 81 -0.54 0.63 -2.07
CA LEU A 81 0.24 1.80 -2.46
C LEU A 81 1.26 2.14 -1.37
N GLU A 82 2.55 1.97 -1.66
CA GLU A 82 3.65 2.17 -0.71
C GLU A 82 4.55 3.33 -1.12
N ALA A 83 4.66 4.37 -0.28
CA ALA A 83 5.64 5.45 -0.46
C ALA A 83 7.02 5.14 0.15
N GLY A 84 7.12 4.09 0.95
CA GLY A 84 8.30 3.63 1.66
C GLY A 84 8.26 4.02 3.14
N SER A 85 8.74 3.12 4.00
CA SER A 85 8.83 3.38 5.45
C SER A 85 9.68 4.64 5.73
N GLY A 86 9.18 5.49 6.63
CA GLY A 86 9.82 6.75 6.99
C GLY A 86 9.73 7.87 5.94
N ALA A 87 9.11 7.64 4.77
CA ALA A 87 8.99 8.63 3.70
C ALA A 87 8.54 10.01 4.21
N THR A 88 9.13 11.06 3.65
CA THR A 88 8.73 12.45 3.94
C THR A 88 7.50 12.86 3.12
N LYS A 89 7.29 12.21 1.97
CA LYS A 89 6.14 12.40 1.09
C LYS A 89 5.35 11.09 1.03
N PRO A 90 4.19 10.99 1.71
CA PRO A 90 3.30 9.83 1.58
C PRO A 90 2.66 9.77 0.18
N VAL A 91 1.99 8.67 -0.14
CA VAL A 91 1.18 8.54 -1.37
C VAL A 91 0.15 9.66 -1.40
N PRO A 92 0.02 10.46 -2.48
CA PRO A 92 -0.86 11.64 -2.49
C PRO A 92 -2.35 11.24 -2.53
N PRO A 93 -3.25 11.99 -1.88
CA PRO A 93 -4.68 11.66 -1.86
C PRO A 93 -5.29 11.55 -3.26
N GLU A 94 -4.84 12.38 -4.19
CA GLU A 94 -5.32 12.38 -5.58
C GLU A 94 -4.97 11.08 -6.31
N MET A 95 -3.84 10.45 -5.96
CA MET A 95 -3.48 9.14 -6.49
C MET A 95 -4.34 8.04 -5.87
N VAL A 96 -4.61 8.11 -4.56
CA VAL A 96 -5.52 7.16 -3.89
C VAL A 96 -6.91 7.24 -4.50
N MET A 97 -7.43 8.45 -4.71
CA MET A 97 -8.72 8.71 -5.35
C MET A 97 -8.78 8.18 -6.79
N ALA A 98 -7.71 8.36 -7.56
CA ALA A 98 -7.64 7.83 -8.92
C ALA A 98 -7.65 6.29 -8.94
N VAL A 99 -7.03 5.65 -7.94
CA VAL A 99 -7.03 4.19 -7.80
C VAL A 99 -8.40 3.70 -7.33
N SER A 100 -8.99 4.31 -6.30
CA SER A 100 -10.31 3.93 -5.76
C SER A 100 -11.44 4.09 -6.77
N SER A 101 -11.33 5.06 -7.67
CA SER A 101 -12.30 5.23 -8.77
C SER A 101 -12.14 4.18 -9.88
N ALA A 102 -11.04 3.42 -9.90
CA ALA A 102 -10.70 2.50 -10.97
C ALA A 102 -10.81 1.03 -10.58
N VAL A 103 -10.78 0.68 -9.29
CA VAL A 103 -10.78 -0.72 -8.82
C VAL A 103 -11.91 -0.97 -7.83
N ASP A 104 -12.37 -2.21 -7.79
CA ASP A 104 -13.40 -2.72 -6.88
C ASP A 104 -12.80 -3.51 -5.70
N ILE A 105 -11.47 -3.68 -5.69
CA ILE A 105 -10.73 -4.37 -4.62
C ILE A 105 -10.22 -3.38 -3.57
N PRO A 106 -10.13 -3.78 -2.28
CA PRO A 106 -9.67 -2.88 -1.23
C PRO A 106 -8.25 -2.34 -1.43
N ILE A 107 -8.07 -1.08 -1.01
CA ILE A 107 -6.84 -0.31 -1.17
C ILE A 107 -6.15 -0.15 0.18
N ILE A 108 -4.90 -0.60 0.24
CA ILE A 108 -4.00 -0.42 1.36
C ILE A 108 -3.06 0.75 1.03
N VAL A 109 -2.89 1.69 1.95
CA VAL A 109 -1.93 2.80 1.79
C VAL A 109 -0.93 2.82 2.94
N GLY A 110 0.35 2.82 2.59
CA GLY A 110 1.46 2.83 3.53
C GLY A 110 2.58 3.81 3.14
N GLY A 111 3.42 4.11 4.13
CA GLY A 111 4.62 4.92 3.95
C GLY A 111 4.39 6.41 4.22
N GLY A 112 5.11 6.94 5.21
CA GLY A 112 5.15 8.39 5.48
C GLY A 112 3.90 9.04 6.08
N LEU A 113 2.86 8.26 6.44
CA LEU A 113 1.67 8.77 7.11
C LEU A 113 1.95 9.03 8.60
N LYS A 114 2.36 10.26 8.91
CA LYS A 114 2.88 10.64 10.24
C LYS A 114 1.90 11.42 11.11
N THR A 115 0.78 11.90 10.55
CA THR A 115 -0.18 12.75 11.25
C THR A 115 -1.62 12.24 11.04
N PRO A 116 -2.54 12.50 12.00
CA PRO A 116 -3.96 12.17 11.84
C PRO A 116 -4.57 12.76 10.56
N GLU A 117 -4.22 13.99 10.22
CA GLU A 117 -4.76 14.69 9.06
C GLU A 117 -4.34 13.98 7.76
N ALA A 118 -3.08 13.55 7.68
CA ALA A 118 -2.59 12.81 6.53
C ALA A 118 -3.34 11.47 6.38
N VAL A 119 -3.60 10.77 7.48
CA VAL A 119 -4.37 9.51 7.50
C VAL A 119 -5.81 9.74 7.03
N VAL A 120 -6.51 10.71 7.62
CA VAL A 120 -7.90 11.04 7.26
C VAL A 120 -8.01 11.41 5.79
N GLN A 121 -7.07 12.19 5.25
CA GLN A 121 -7.06 12.53 3.83
C GLN A 121 -7.00 11.31 2.90
N ARG A 122 -6.32 10.22 3.31
CA ARG A 122 -6.23 8.99 2.49
C ARG A 122 -7.49 8.15 2.62
N LEU A 123 -8.08 8.09 3.81
CA LEU A 123 -9.37 7.43 4.02
C LEU A 123 -10.47 8.10 3.21
N VAL A 124 -10.55 9.44 3.24
CA VAL A 124 -11.49 10.24 2.44
C VAL A 124 -11.27 10.03 0.94
N ALA A 125 -10.02 9.85 0.51
CA ALA A 125 -9.70 9.56 -0.89
C ALA A 125 -10.02 8.11 -1.32
N GLY A 126 -10.48 7.25 -0.41
CA GLY A 126 -10.90 5.87 -0.72
C GLY A 126 -9.87 4.80 -0.37
N ALA A 127 -8.94 5.06 0.56
CA ALA A 127 -8.18 3.99 1.18
C ALA A 127 -9.05 3.23 2.20
N ASP A 128 -9.05 1.90 2.13
CA ASP A 128 -9.74 1.03 3.09
C ASP A 128 -8.87 0.74 4.32
N ILE A 129 -7.56 0.58 4.09
CA ILE A 129 -6.60 0.17 5.11
C ILE A 129 -5.42 1.14 5.10
N ILE A 130 -5.03 1.58 6.28
CA ILE A 130 -3.89 2.46 6.50
C ILE A 130 -2.81 1.72 7.29
N VAL A 131 -1.59 1.73 6.77
CA VAL A 131 -0.42 1.09 7.43
C VAL A 131 0.52 2.18 7.94
N THR A 132 0.62 2.29 9.27
CA THR A 132 1.54 3.23 9.94
C THR A 132 2.52 2.48 10.84
N GLY A 133 3.79 2.39 10.45
CA GLY A 133 4.84 1.79 11.30
C GLY A 133 5.59 2.83 12.15
N THR A 134 6.06 3.92 11.53
CA THR A 134 7.00 4.86 12.16
C THR A 134 6.40 5.79 13.22
N VAL A 135 5.08 5.95 13.25
CA VAL A 135 4.39 6.78 14.26
C VAL A 135 4.27 6.05 15.59
N ILE A 136 4.00 4.74 15.52
CA ILE A 136 3.79 3.88 16.69
C ILE A 136 5.06 3.79 17.53
N GLU A 137 6.23 3.76 16.88
CA GLU A 137 7.53 3.65 17.57
C GLU A 137 7.95 4.91 18.34
N LYS A 138 7.32 6.07 18.10
CA LYS A 138 7.83 7.36 18.60
C LYS A 138 6.88 8.14 19.51
N ASP A 139 5.57 7.90 19.44
CA ASP A 139 4.58 8.72 20.17
C ASP A 139 3.20 8.05 20.26
N PHE A 140 2.90 7.43 21.41
CA PHE A 140 1.60 6.78 21.68
C PHE A 140 0.41 7.76 21.69
N GLU A 141 0.62 9.03 22.02
CA GLU A 141 -0.46 10.04 22.03
C GLU A 141 -0.87 10.42 20.60
N LYS A 142 0.06 10.47 19.66
CA LYS A 142 -0.29 10.61 18.23
C LYS A 142 -1.10 9.43 17.72
N LEU A 143 -0.77 8.20 18.13
CA LEU A 143 -1.55 7.02 17.75
C LEU A 143 -2.99 7.11 18.25
N ARG A 144 -3.19 7.53 19.51
CA ARG A 144 -4.54 7.77 20.06
C ARG A 144 -5.33 8.80 19.25
N LYS A 145 -4.68 9.90 18.85
CA LYS A 145 -5.32 10.92 18.00
C LYS A 145 -5.72 10.36 16.63
N ILE A 146 -4.84 9.59 15.99
CA ILE A 146 -5.15 8.91 14.71
C ILE A 146 -6.38 8.00 14.87
N ILE A 147 -6.39 7.13 15.89
CA ILE A 147 -7.51 6.21 16.14
C ILE A 147 -8.81 6.98 16.41
N SER A 148 -8.75 8.06 17.19
CA SER A 148 -9.90 8.93 17.45
C SER A 148 -10.48 9.53 16.18
N GLU A 149 -9.63 10.07 15.29
CA GLU A 149 -10.06 10.64 14.02
C GLU A 149 -10.65 9.58 13.07
N ILE A 150 -10.07 8.38 13.01
CA ILE A 150 -10.64 7.24 12.25
C ILE A 150 -12.03 6.88 12.76
N ASN A 151 -12.22 6.82 14.08
CA ASN A 151 -13.51 6.50 14.69
C ASN A 151 -14.57 7.58 14.42
N LYS A 152 -14.17 8.87 14.41
CA LYS A 152 -15.06 9.96 14.00
C LYS A 152 -15.45 9.87 12.54
N PHE A 153 -14.52 9.53 11.66
CA PHE A 153 -14.79 9.32 10.24
C PHE A 153 -15.80 8.19 10.03
N LYS A 154 -15.58 7.01 10.62
CA LYS A 154 -16.50 5.86 10.52
C LYS A 154 -17.93 6.12 11.02
N ARG A 155 -18.12 7.09 11.93
CA ARG A 155 -19.46 7.48 12.42
C ARG A 155 -20.20 8.44 11.50
N ARG A 156 -19.50 9.05 10.52
CA ARG A 156 -20.05 10.06 9.60
C ARG A 156 -20.27 9.55 8.18
N SER A 157 -19.61 8.45 7.82
CA SER A 157 -19.75 7.73 6.55
C SER A 157 -20.84 6.66 6.66
#